data_AF-A0A7V1FZC6-F1
#
_entry.id   AF-A0A7V1FZC6-F1
#
_cell.length_a   1.000
_cell.length_b   1.000
_cell.length_c   1.000
_cell.angle_alpha   90.00
_cell.angle_beta   90.00
_cell.angle_gamma   90.00
#
_symmetry.space_group_name_H-M   'P 1'
#
loop_
_entity.id
_entity.type
_entity.pdbx_description
1 polymer ?
#
loop_
_entity_poly.entity_id
_entity_poly.type
_entity_poly.pdbx_seq_one_letter_code
_entity_poly.pdbx_strand_id
1 'polypeptide(L)'
;MIIYNPTDGDAFTTPIKSTPKHCFLMTRLGKPVPKMVKDIGAEVKICCRKEKYIVIDAGTRVSGRDFLIKIWKMIASSPIAVGVVHESIPAVTQANIFYELGVAQALGKETLIVKSPKAQIPSDFIRTEYITFDAGFTKNFLKYIANLKDQAEHYEIVADQLDRNPILAIDYLKRAYLITGESRLRKKVKAVVQGAGLQDRAANSVELLAAAF
;
A
#
# COMPACT_ATOMS: atom_id res chain seq x y z
N MET A 1 -1.19 -11.03 -7.20
CA MET A 1 -0.08 -10.40 -7.92
C MET A 1 1.19 -11.13 -7.58
N ILE A 2 1.97 -11.48 -8.60
CA ILE A 2 3.33 -12.00 -8.46
C ILE A 2 4.21 -10.83 -8.03
N ILE A 3 4.96 -10.99 -6.95
CA ILE A 3 5.84 -9.95 -6.44
C ILE A 3 7.26 -10.40 -6.73
N TYR A 4 7.94 -9.69 -7.61
CA TYR A 4 9.35 -9.91 -7.90
C TYR A 4 10.20 -9.37 -6.75
N ASN A 5 11.51 -9.53 -6.77
CA ASN A 5 12.48 -8.91 -5.86
C ASN A 5 13.25 -7.84 -6.66
N PRO A 6 13.37 -6.57 -6.18
CA PRO A 6 13.79 -5.48 -7.06
C PRO A 6 15.31 -5.45 -7.23
N THR A 7 16.04 -6.32 -6.53
CA THR A 7 17.50 -6.40 -6.53
C THR A 7 18.05 -7.43 -7.51
N ASP A 8 17.27 -8.48 -7.81
CA ASP A 8 17.70 -9.61 -8.65
C ASP A 8 16.69 -9.95 -9.75
N GLY A 9 15.45 -9.45 -9.67
CA GLY A 9 14.40 -9.71 -10.67
C GLY A 9 13.68 -11.04 -10.49
N ASP A 10 14.02 -11.84 -9.48
CA ASP A 10 13.38 -13.13 -9.21
C ASP A 10 12.05 -12.96 -8.49
N ALA A 11 11.11 -13.90 -8.65
CA ALA A 11 9.89 -13.91 -7.86
C ALA A 11 10.21 -14.17 -6.38
N PHE A 12 9.54 -13.46 -5.45
CA PHE A 12 9.64 -13.83 -4.04
C PHE A 12 9.12 -15.25 -3.84
N THR A 13 10.00 -16.11 -3.32
CA THR A 13 9.69 -17.52 -2.99
C THR A 13 9.15 -17.69 -1.57
N THR A 14 9.07 -16.59 -0.80
CA THR A 14 8.58 -16.59 0.58
C THR A 14 7.35 -15.68 0.71
N PRO A 15 6.34 -16.07 1.52
CA PRO A 15 5.16 -15.24 1.71
C PRO A 15 5.50 -13.89 2.33
N ILE A 16 4.97 -12.82 1.74
CA ILE A 16 4.96 -11.50 2.38
C ILE A 16 3.74 -11.44 3.28
N LYS A 17 3.98 -11.37 4.61
CA LYS A 17 2.91 -11.29 5.61
C LYS A 17 2.07 -10.03 5.41
N SER A 18 0.81 -10.23 5.00
CA SER A 18 -0.17 -9.16 4.85
C SER A 18 -0.44 -8.42 6.16
N THR A 19 -0.59 -7.10 6.04
CA THR A 19 -0.91 -6.18 7.13
C THR A 19 -2.17 -5.41 6.74
N PRO A 20 -3.37 -6.04 6.83
CA PRO A 20 -4.62 -5.37 6.49
C PRO A 20 -4.83 -4.17 7.42
N LYS A 21 -5.57 -3.15 6.97
CA LYS A 21 -5.80 -1.92 7.73
C LYS A 21 -4.49 -1.24 8.15
N HIS A 22 -3.46 -1.26 7.31
CA HIS A 22 -2.24 -0.49 7.53
C HIS A 22 -2.08 0.61 6.48
N CYS A 23 -1.47 1.71 6.87
CA CYS A 23 -1.08 2.80 5.99
C CYS A 23 0.45 2.94 6.04
N PHE A 24 1.13 2.69 4.93
CA PHE A 24 2.56 2.92 4.82
C PHE A 24 2.81 4.40 4.52
N LEU A 25 3.40 5.10 5.49
CA LEU A 25 3.65 6.53 5.44
C LEU A 25 5.12 6.81 5.08
N MET A 26 5.34 7.42 3.93
CA MET A 26 6.64 7.76 3.38
C MET A 26 6.94 9.23 3.67
N THR A 27 7.92 9.49 4.54
CA THR A 27 8.33 10.86 4.90
C THR A 27 9.84 10.94 5.08
N ARG A 28 10.37 12.15 5.26
CA ARG A 28 11.75 12.34 5.70
C ARG A 28 11.93 11.83 7.13
N LEU A 29 12.65 10.72 7.29
CA LEU A 29 13.03 10.16 8.60
C LEU A 29 14.35 10.76 9.15
N GLY A 30 15.25 11.18 8.27
CA GLY A 30 16.55 11.75 8.66
C GLY A 30 16.44 13.12 9.34
N LYS A 31 17.20 13.34 10.41
CA LYS A 31 17.22 14.62 11.14
C LYS A 31 18.00 15.70 10.35
N PRO A 32 17.58 16.98 10.41
CA PRO A 32 16.34 17.46 11.00
C PRO A 32 15.13 17.16 10.09
N VAL A 33 13.99 16.86 10.72
CA VAL A 33 12.69 16.71 10.04
C VAL A 33 11.92 18.02 10.21
N PRO A 34 11.48 18.69 9.13
CA PRO A 34 10.72 19.93 9.20
C PRO A 34 9.48 19.80 10.10
N LYS A 35 9.13 20.85 10.83
CA LYS A 35 7.98 20.83 11.77
C LYS A 35 6.68 20.43 11.07
N MET A 36 6.37 21.06 9.93
CA MET A 36 5.15 20.73 9.16
C MET A 36 5.12 19.28 8.68
N VAL A 37 6.27 18.68 8.35
CA VAL A 37 6.33 17.25 7.98
C VAL A 37 5.95 16.36 9.17
N LYS A 38 6.38 16.73 10.39
CA LYS A 38 5.96 16.04 11.62
C LYS A 38 4.46 16.24 11.89
N ASP A 39 3.96 17.45 11.71
CA ASP A 39 2.55 17.80 11.92
C ASP A 39 1.65 17.02 10.95
N ILE A 40 2.02 16.96 9.66
CA ILE A 40 1.38 16.11 8.64
C ILE A 40 1.37 14.65 9.10
N GLY A 41 2.53 14.11 9.50
CA GLY A 41 2.63 12.72 9.93
C GLY A 41 1.77 12.41 11.17
N ALA A 42 1.63 13.36 12.09
CA ALA A 42 0.76 13.23 13.26
C ALA A 42 -0.72 13.25 12.86
N GLU A 43 -1.13 14.17 11.98
CA GLU A 43 -2.52 14.29 11.57
C GLU A 43 -2.97 13.10 10.70
N VAL A 44 -2.10 12.59 9.82
CA VAL A 44 -2.32 11.32 9.10
C VAL A 44 -2.57 10.18 10.09
N LYS A 45 -1.75 10.05 11.14
CA LYS A 45 -1.93 9.03 12.19
C LYS A 45 -3.28 9.17 12.90
N ILE A 46 -3.68 10.39 13.23
CA ILE A 46 -4.96 10.68 13.87
C ILE A 46 -6.12 10.27 12.96
N CYS A 47 -6.08 10.63 11.68
CA CYS A 47 -7.13 10.30 10.71
C CYS A 47 -7.20 8.80 10.45
N CYS A 48 -6.07 8.13 10.20
CA CYS A 48 -6.02 6.68 10.01
C CYS A 48 -6.61 5.94 11.21
N ARG A 49 -6.29 6.36 12.44
CA ARG A 49 -6.81 5.74 13.66
C ARG A 49 -8.33 5.83 13.76
N LYS A 50 -8.95 6.94 13.32
CA LYS A 50 -10.43 7.10 13.30
C LYS A 50 -11.09 6.02 12.45
N GLU A 51 -10.45 5.63 11.36
CA GLU A 51 -10.91 4.56 10.44
C GLU A 51 -10.29 3.18 10.74
N LYS A 52 -9.70 3.01 11.94
CA LYS A 52 -9.08 1.77 12.42
C LYS A 52 -7.88 1.30 11.58
N TYR A 53 -7.19 2.22 10.91
CA TYR A 53 -5.90 1.96 10.25
C TYR A 53 -4.72 2.21 11.17
N ILE A 54 -3.68 1.38 11.05
CA ILE A 54 -2.40 1.53 11.74
C ILE A 54 -1.39 2.13 10.76
N VAL A 55 -0.77 3.25 11.14
CA VAL A 55 0.29 3.85 10.33
C VAL A 55 1.63 3.21 10.65
N ILE A 56 2.35 2.80 9.61
CA ILE A 56 3.70 2.25 9.67
C ILE A 56 4.62 3.03 8.73
N ASP A 57 5.92 3.05 9.01
CA ASP A 57 6.94 3.70 8.19
C ASP A 57 8.20 2.83 8.10
N ALA A 58 9.15 3.25 7.27
CA ALA A 58 10.42 2.53 7.13
C ALA A 58 11.24 2.49 8.45
N GLY A 59 10.91 3.26 9.49
CA GLY A 59 11.54 3.17 10.82
C GLY A 59 10.90 2.10 11.73
N THR A 60 9.69 1.65 11.44
CA THR A 60 8.86 0.84 12.35
C THR A 60 9.40 -0.58 12.60
N ARG A 61 10.21 -1.14 11.69
CA ARG A 61 10.87 -2.44 11.88
C ARG A 61 12.36 -2.30 11.63
N VAL A 62 13.22 -2.69 12.57
CA VAL A 62 14.67 -2.82 12.29
C VAL A 62 14.89 -4.19 11.65
N SER A 63 15.39 -4.23 10.40
CA SER A 63 15.83 -5.47 9.75
C SER A 63 17.30 -5.34 9.37
N GLY A 64 18.07 -6.39 9.60
CA GLY A 64 19.54 -6.36 9.50
C GLY A 64 20.13 -6.40 8.09
N ARG A 65 19.31 -6.54 7.03
CA ARG A 65 19.79 -6.61 5.64
C ARG A 65 18.75 -6.00 4.68
N ASP A 66 19.28 -5.26 3.72
CA ASP A 66 18.63 -4.56 2.58
C ASP A 66 17.38 -3.70 2.89
N PHE A 67 17.60 -2.38 2.96
CA PHE A 67 16.55 -1.39 3.21
C PHE A 67 15.53 -1.33 2.07
N LEU A 68 15.94 -1.60 0.83
CA LEU A 68 15.08 -1.55 -0.35
C LEU A 68 14.08 -2.72 -0.34
N ILE A 69 14.58 -3.95 -0.15
CA ILE A 69 13.72 -5.15 -0.06
C ILE A 69 12.72 -5.01 1.07
N LYS A 70 13.15 -4.47 2.21
CA LYS A 70 12.27 -4.21 3.35
C LYS A 70 11.14 -3.25 2.99
N ILE A 71 11.44 -2.10 2.40
CA ILE A 71 10.41 -1.13 1.98
C ILE A 71 9.45 -1.78 1.00
N TRP A 72 9.96 -2.55 0.02
CA TRP A 72 9.13 -3.28 -0.92
C TRP A 72 8.15 -4.22 -0.26
N LYS A 73 8.61 -5.01 0.71
CA LYS A 73 7.75 -5.91 1.49
C LYS A 73 6.70 -5.15 2.31
N MET A 74 7.04 -3.97 2.85
CA MET A 74 6.12 -3.12 3.61
C MET A 74 5.03 -2.49 2.74
N ILE A 75 5.39 -2.02 1.54
CA ILE A 75 4.42 -1.53 0.55
C ILE A 75 3.53 -2.69 0.12
N ALA A 76 4.11 -3.83 -0.27
CA ALA A 76 3.37 -5.02 -0.69
C ALA A 76 2.39 -5.53 0.36
N SER A 77 2.73 -5.42 1.65
CA SER A 77 1.89 -5.93 2.75
C SER A 77 0.73 -5.00 3.12
N SER A 78 0.75 -3.73 2.74
CA SER A 78 -0.25 -2.73 3.14
C SER A 78 -1.21 -2.40 1.97
N PRO A 79 -2.45 -1.95 2.26
CA PRO A 79 -3.37 -1.45 1.24
C PRO A 79 -3.04 -0.04 0.76
N ILE A 80 -2.55 0.83 1.65
CA ILE A 80 -2.44 2.27 1.41
C ILE A 80 -0.97 2.71 1.52
N ALA A 81 -0.55 3.55 0.59
CA ALA A 81 0.73 4.25 0.59
C ALA A 81 0.50 5.77 0.56
N VAL A 82 1.02 6.49 1.57
CA VAL A 82 0.93 7.95 1.64
C VAL A 82 2.31 8.56 1.58
N GLY A 83 2.56 9.42 0.61
CA GLY A 83 3.82 10.17 0.48
C GLY A 83 3.69 11.60 0.96
N VAL A 84 4.62 12.07 1.79
CA VAL A 84 4.63 13.46 2.28
C VAL A 84 5.64 14.30 1.52
N VAL A 85 5.15 15.29 0.78
CA VAL A 85 5.98 16.22 -0.01
C VAL A 85 5.99 17.60 0.64
N HIS A 86 7.17 18.16 0.81
CA HIS A 86 7.35 19.47 1.44
C HIS A 86 8.57 20.17 0.82
N GLU A 87 8.49 21.49 0.59
CA GLU A 87 9.50 22.28 -0.11
C GLU A 87 10.90 22.20 0.55
N SER A 88 10.95 22.09 1.87
CA SER A 88 12.19 21.90 2.64
C SER A 88 12.73 20.47 2.69
N ILE A 89 12.07 19.48 2.09
CA ILE A 89 12.64 18.13 1.95
C ILE A 89 13.62 18.17 0.76
N PRO A 90 14.90 17.78 0.92
CA PRO A 90 15.86 17.72 -0.18
C PRO A 90 15.38 16.84 -1.33
N ALA A 91 15.72 17.22 -2.56
CA ALA A 91 15.32 16.51 -3.78
C ALA A 91 15.65 15.01 -3.73
N VAL A 92 16.82 14.63 -3.22
CA VAL A 92 17.21 13.22 -3.04
C VAL A 92 16.28 12.43 -2.11
N THR A 93 15.74 13.06 -1.07
CA THR A 93 14.77 12.41 -0.18
C THR A 93 13.39 12.36 -0.81
N GLN A 94 12.99 13.40 -1.57
CA GLN A 94 11.73 13.37 -2.32
C GLN A 94 11.76 12.32 -3.43
N ALA A 95 12.90 12.12 -4.10
CA ALA A 95 13.09 11.08 -5.10
C ALA A 95 12.80 9.68 -4.54
N ASN A 96 13.24 9.38 -3.31
CA ASN A 96 12.89 8.11 -2.66
C ASN A 96 11.38 7.99 -2.41
N ILE A 97 10.73 9.07 -1.98
CA ILE A 97 9.27 9.08 -1.76
C ILE A 97 8.53 8.82 -3.08
N PHE A 98 8.93 9.46 -4.18
CA PHE A 98 8.30 9.24 -5.48
C PHE A 98 8.59 7.85 -6.06
N TYR A 99 9.80 7.32 -5.85
CA TYR A 99 10.12 5.93 -6.19
C TYR A 99 9.21 4.95 -5.44
N GLU A 100 9.07 5.12 -4.12
CA GLU A 100 8.22 4.27 -3.28
C GLU A 100 6.73 4.40 -3.65
N LEU A 101 6.25 5.60 -4.00
CA LEU A 101 4.90 5.81 -4.52
C LEU A 101 4.69 5.11 -5.87
N GLY A 102 5.62 5.22 -6.80
CA GLY A 102 5.54 4.54 -8.10
C GLY A 102 5.52 3.02 -7.94
N VAL A 103 6.31 2.48 -7.01
CA VAL A 103 6.23 1.08 -6.60
C VAL A 103 4.85 0.73 -6.06
N ALA A 104 4.30 1.54 -5.17
CA ALA A 104 2.98 1.30 -4.59
C ALA A 104 1.88 1.28 -5.66
N GLN A 105 1.93 2.19 -6.63
CA GLN A 105 1.03 2.22 -7.79
C GLN A 105 1.17 0.97 -8.66
N ALA A 106 2.40 0.57 -9.00
CA ALA A 106 2.66 -0.65 -9.77
C ALA A 106 2.16 -1.91 -9.07
N LEU A 107 2.21 -1.91 -7.73
CA LEU A 107 1.70 -2.98 -6.87
C LEU A 107 0.19 -2.88 -6.60
N GLY A 108 -0.51 -1.95 -7.26
CA GLY A 108 -1.96 -1.78 -7.16
C GLY A 108 -2.43 -1.33 -5.78
N LYS A 109 -1.60 -0.56 -5.06
CA LYS A 109 -1.94 0.02 -3.77
C LYS A 109 -2.65 1.35 -3.93
N GLU A 110 -3.47 1.68 -2.95
CA GLU A 110 -4.14 2.98 -2.88
C GLU A 110 -3.12 4.03 -2.50
N THR A 111 -2.81 4.96 -3.41
CA THR A 111 -1.74 5.94 -3.22
C THR A 111 -2.30 7.34 -3.06
N LEU A 112 -1.75 8.09 -2.10
CA LEU A 112 -2.10 9.48 -1.87
C LEU A 112 -0.84 10.30 -1.62
N ILE A 113 -0.78 11.49 -2.22
CA ILE A 113 0.24 12.49 -1.88
C ILE A 113 -0.35 13.49 -0.88
N VAL A 114 0.31 13.68 0.25
CA VAL A 114 0.04 14.81 1.14
C VAL A 114 1.14 15.84 0.97
N LYS A 115 0.79 17.05 0.53
CA LYS A 115 1.77 18.09 0.24
C LYS A 115 1.63 19.30 1.16
N SER A 116 2.73 19.97 1.48
CA SER A 116 2.67 21.32 2.02
C SER A 116 2.08 22.31 0.99
N PRO A 117 1.56 23.47 1.42
CA PRO A 117 0.97 24.45 0.50
C PRO A 117 1.92 24.87 -0.63
N LYS A 118 3.22 25.05 -0.32
CA LYS A 118 4.23 25.52 -1.28
C LYS A 118 4.96 24.41 -2.03
N ALA A 119 4.79 23.15 -1.62
CA ALA A 119 5.39 22.03 -2.34
C ALA A 119 4.84 21.93 -3.77
N GLN A 120 5.76 21.74 -4.71
CA GLN A 120 5.47 21.40 -6.09
C GLN A 120 5.48 19.88 -6.26
N ILE A 121 4.57 19.38 -7.08
CA ILE A 121 4.44 17.96 -7.40
C ILE A 121 4.90 17.77 -8.85
N PRO A 122 5.68 16.72 -9.17
CA PRO A 122 6.07 16.44 -10.56
C PRO A 122 4.83 16.23 -11.44
N SER A 123 4.94 16.60 -12.72
CA SER A 123 3.81 16.63 -13.66
C SER A 123 3.04 15.30 -13.75
N ASP A 124 3.74 14.18 -13.70
CA ASP A 124 3.13 12.85 -13.79
C ASP A 124 2.24 12.54 -12.58
N PHE A 125 2.58 13.09 -11.42
CA PHE A 125 1.81 12.97 -10.19
C PHE A 125 0.71 14.03 -10.04
N ILE A 126 0.63 15.03 -10.93
CA ILE A 126 -0.53 15.97 -10.94
C ILE A 126 -1.82 15.21 -11.26
N ARG A 127 -1.73 14.10 -12.00
CA ARG A 127 -2.86 13.18 -12.26
C ARG A 127 -3.16 12.26 -11.07
N THR A 128 -2.23 12.12 -10.13
CA THR A 128 -2.44 11.35 -8.91
C THR A 128 -3.19 12.22 -7.89
N GLU A 129 -4.08 11.62 -7.11
CA GLU A 129 -4.78 12.34 -6.06
C GLU A 129 -3.78 12.88 -5.03
N TYR A 130 -3.86 14.19 -4.76
CA TYR A 130 -3.10 14.84 -3.70
C TYR A 130 -4.02 15.66 -2.81
N ILE A 131 -3.66 15.75 -1.53
CA ILE A 131 -4.31 16.61 -0.55
C ILE A 131 -3.28 17.60 -0.03
N THR A 132 -3.61 18.89 -0.10
CA THR A 132 -2.81 19.95 0.51
C THR A 132 -3.03 19.96 2.01
N PHE A 133 -1.95 20.09 2.79
CA PHE A 133 -2.01 20.26 4.24
C PHE A 133 -2.40 21.70 4.59
N ASP A 134 -3.70 21.93 4.73
CA ASP A 134 -4.33 23.19 5.07
C ASP A 134 -5.50 22.98 6.07
N ALA A 135 -6.34 23.99 6.29
CA ALA A 135 -7.48 23.91 7.21
C ALA A 135 -8.52 22.84 6.82
N GLY A 136 -8.56 22.41 5.55
CA GLY A 136 -9.45 21.37 5.05
C GLY A 136 -8.85 19.96 5.10
N PHE A 137 -7.58 19.81 5.47
CA PHE A 137 -6.83 18.55 5.38
C PHE A 137 -7.57 17.36 6.02
N THR A 138 -7.93 17.48 7.31
CA THR A 138 -8.54 16.38 8.07
C THR A 138 -9.83 15.89 7.42
N LYS A 139 -10.66 16.80 6.91
CA LYS A 139 -11.92 16.46 6.23
C LYS A 139 -11.65 15.70 4.93
N ASN A 140 -10.74 16.21 4.09
CA ASN A 140 -10.42 15.61 2.80
C ASN A 140 -9.76 14.24 2.97
N PHE A 141 -8.84 14.11 3.93
CA PHE A 141 -8.14 12.86 4.18
C PHE A 141 -9.06 11.77 4.74
N LEU A 142 -9.98 12.12 5.66
CA LEU A 142 -10.99 11.19 6.13
C LEU A 142 -11.96 10.75 5.02
N LYS A 143 -12.34 11.67 4.13
CA LYS A 143 -13.15 11.32 2.95
C LYS A 143 -12.42 10.32 2.06
N TYR A 144 -11.13 10.54 1.78
CA TYR A 144 -10.31 9.60 1.02
C TYR A 144 -10.32 8.20 1.66
N ILE A 145 -10.03 8.08 2.97
CA ILE A 145 -10.03 6.77 3.63
C ILE A 145 -11.41 6.12 3.65
N ALA A 146 -12.48 6.90 3.85
CA ALA A 146 -13.84 6.38 3.87
C ALA A 146 -14.23 5.74 2.53
N ASN A 147 -13.86 6.38 1.41
CA ASN A 147 -14.11 5.90 0.06
C ASN A 147 -13.38 4.59 -0.28
N LEU A 148 -12.34 4.20 0.48
CA LEU A 148 -11.65 2.94 0.23
C LEU A 148 -12.54 1.71 0.43
N LYS A 149 -13.63 1.83 1.21
CA LYS A 149 -14.61 0.75 1.36
C LYS A 149 -15.27 0.43 0.03
N ASP A 150 -15.73 1.46 -0.69
CA ASP A 150 -16.33 1.33 -2.01
C ASP A 150 -15.35 0.69 -2.99
N GLN A 151 -14.06 1.07 -2.90
CA GLN A 151 -13.00 0.46 -3.71
C GLN A 151 -12.78 -1.03 -3.39
N ALA A 152 -12.86 -1.42 -2.11
CA ALA A 152 -12.77 -2.82 -1.72
C ALA A 152 -13.97 -3.65 -2.21
N GLU A 153 -15.17 -3.08 -2.18
CA GLU A 153 -16.38 -3.70 -2.74
C GLU A 153 -16.24 -3.89 -4.26
N HIS A 154 -15.74 -2.86 -4.96
CA HIS A 154 -15.43 -2.97 -6.38
C HIS A 154 -14.45 -4.09 -6.69
N TYR A 155 -13.35 -4.20 -5.93
CA TYR A 155 -12.38 -5.29 -6.10
C TYR A 155 -13.02 -6.66 -5.89
N GLU A 156 -13.90 -6.81 -4.90
CA GLU A 156 -14.60 -8.07 -4.71
C GLU A 156 -15.53 -8.43 -5.87
N ILE A 157 -16.30 -7.46 -6.39
CA ILE A 157 -17.17 -7.66 -7.55
C ILE A 157 -16.36 -8.08 -8.78
N VAL A 158 -15.23 -7.41 -9.03
CA VAL A 158 -14.34 -7.76 -10.15
C VAL A 158 -13.78 -9.17 -9.97
N ALA A 159 -13.39 -9.55 -8.76
CA ALA A 159 -12.91 -10.91 -8.49
C ALA A 159 -13.98 -11.98 -8.79
N ASP A 160 -15.23 -11.72 -8.42
CA ASP A 160 -16.36 -12.63 -8.66
C ASP A 160 -16.70 -12.76 -10.17
N GLN A 161 -16.24 -11.84 -11.02
CA GLN A 161 -16.44 -11.88 -12.48
C GLN A 161 -15.29 -12.58 -13.23
N LEU A 162 -14.21 -12.93 -12.54
CA LEU A 162 -12.97 -13.45 -13.13
C LEU A 162 -12.89 -14.99 -13.11
N ASP A 163 -13.97 -15.68 -13.47
CA ASP A 163 -14.08 -17.16 -13.42
C ASP A 163 -12.96 -17.88 -14.19
N ARG A 164 -12.43 -17.28 -15.25
CA ARG A 164 -11.37 -17.87 -16.09
C ARG A 164 -9.94 -17.43 -15.74
N ASN A 165 -9.77 -16.57 -14.73
CA ASN A 165 -8.46 -16.08 -14.31
C ASN A 165 -8.32 -16.11 -12.78
N PRO A 166 -8.06 -17.29 -12.19
CA PRO A 166 -8.02 -17.46 -10.74
C PRO A 166 -6.93 -16.62 -10.07
N ILE A 167 -5.81 -16.37 -10.76
CA ILE A 167 -4.70 -15.58 -10.20
C ILE A 167 -5.07 -14.11 -10.08
N LEU A 168 -5.76 -13.57 -11.09
CA LEU A 168 -6.23 -12.19 -11.05
C LEU A 168 -7.38 -12.04 -10.04
N ALA A 169 -8.29 -13.01 -9.95
CA ALA A 169 -9.33 -13.04 -8.92
C ALA A 169 -8.74 -13.03 -7.50
N ILE A 170 -7.72 -13.87 -7.24
CA ILE A 170 -7.00 -13.89 -5.96
C ILE A 170 -6.34 -12.53 -5.67
N ASP A 171 -5.78 -11.87 -6.69
CA ASP A 171 -5.19 -10.54 -6.51
C ASP A 171 -6.21 -9.50 -6.05
N TYR A 172 -7.36 -9.42 -6.72
CA TYR A 172 -8.42 -8.48 -6.34
C TYR A 172 -8.99 -8.78 -4.95
N LEU A 173 -9.22 -10.04 -4.60
CA LEU A 173 -9.63 -10.44 -3.25
C LEU A 173 -8.59 -10.06 -2.20
N LYS A 174 -7.29 -10.17 -2.52
CA LYS A 174 -6.20 -9.73 -1.64
C LYS A 174 -6.23 -8.22 -1.42
N ARG A 175 -6.46 -7.42 -2.46
CA ARG A 175 -6.58 -5.96 -2.34
C ARG A 175 -7.77 -5.57 -1.45
N ALA A 176 -8.94 -6.17 -1.69
CA ALA A 176 -10.12 -5.98 -0.85
C ALA A 176 -9.82 -6.36 0.61
N TYR A 177 -9.16 -7.50 0.84
CA TYR A 177 -8.79 -7.95 2.17
C TYR A 177 -7.82 -7.00 2.88
N LEU A 178 -6.82 -6.48 2.16
CA LEU A 178 -5.88 -5.52 2.74
C LEU A 178 -6.62 -4.25 3.20
N ILE A 179 -7.60 -3.78 2.45
CA ILE A 179 -8.40 -2.60 2.79
C ILE A 179 -9.35 -2.88 3.96
N THR A 180 -10.07 -4.00 3.97
CA THR A 180 -11.16 -4.25 4.93
C THR A 180 -10.74 -5.06 6.15
N GLY A 181 -9.75 -5.95 6.01
CA GLY A 181 -9.35 -6.94 7.01
C GLY A 181 -10.34 -8.10 7.20
N GLU A 182 -11.34 -8.22 6.32
CA GLU A 182 -12.43 -9.18 6.51
C GLU A 182 -12.02 -10.62 6.19
N SER A 183 -12.15 -11.51 7.18
CA SER A 183 -11.74 -12.92 7.06
C SER A 183 -12.55 -13.71 6.02
N ARG A 184 -13.74 -13.24 5.64
CA ARG A 184 -14.57 -13.86 4.58
C ARG A 184 -13.87 -13.87 3.22
N LEU A 185 -13.05 -12.85 2.92
CA LEU A 185 -12.32 -12.74 1.66
C LEU A 185 -11.23 -13.81 1.53
N ARG A 186 -10.61 -14.20 2.65
CA ARG A 186 -9.71 -15.35 2.70
C ARG A 186 -10.44 -16.67 2.40
N LYS A 187 -11.69 -16.81 2.85
CA LYS A 187 -12.52 -17.99 2.53
C LYS A 187 -12.85 -18.03 1.04
N LYS A 188 -13.18 -16.89 0.43
CA LYS A 188 -13.38 -16.77 -1.02
C LYS A 188 -12.13 -17.20 -1.81
N VAL A 189 -10.94 -16.73 -1.41
CA VAL A 189 -9.70 -17.17 -2.06
C VAL A 189 -9.49 -18.68 -1.96
N LYS A 190 -9.79 -19.31 -0.82
CA LYS A 190 -9.71 -20.77 -0.70
C LYS A 190 -10.66 -21.47 -1.69
N ALA A 191 -11.86 -20.94 -1.88
CA ALA A 191 -12.81 -21.48 -2.86
C ALA A 191 -12.27 -21.33 -4.30
N VAL A 192 -11.68 -20.17 -4.64
CA VAL A 192 -11.04 -19.96 -5.96
C VAL A 192 -9.89 -20.93 -6.18
N VAL A 193 -9.01 -21.11 -5.19
CA VAL A 193 -7.89 -22.06 -5.26
C VAL A 193 -8.38 -23.50 -5.48
N GLN A 194 -9.41 -23.92 -4.73
CA GLN A 194 -10.02 -25.25 -4.86
C GLN A 194 -10.70 -25.46 -6.22
N GLY A 195 -11.52 -24.50 -6.64
CA GLY A 195 -12.25 -24.57 -7.92
C GLY A 195 -11.32 -24.56 -9.13
N ALA A 196 -10.14 -23.94 -9.02
CA ALA A 196 -9.13 -23.90 -10.06
C ALA A 196 -8.11 -25.05 -10.01
N GLY A 197 -8.21 -25.97 -9.05
CA GLY A 197 -7.26 -27.09 -8.92
C GLY A 197 -5.84 -26.65 -8.52
N LEU A 198 -5.70 -25.50 -7.86
CA LEU A 198 -4.39 -24.93 -7.50
C LEU A 198 -3.81 -25.53 -6.21
N GLN A 199 -4.61 -26.26 -5.42
CA GLN A 199 -4.18 -26.85 -4.15
C GLN A 199 -3.07 -27.91 -4.30
N ASP A 200 -2.98 -28.56 -5.45
CA ASP A 200 -2.01 -29.63 -5.71
C ASP A 200 -0.65 -29.09 -6.18
N ARG A 201 -0.51 -27.76 -6.29
CA ARG A 201 0.75 -27.10 -6.64
C ARG A 201 1.72 -27.11 -5.45
N ALA A 202 3.01 -26.94 -5.76
CA ALA A 202 4.03 -26.79 -4.73
C ALA A 202 3.73 -25.58 -3.83
N ALA A 203 3.96 -25.69 -2.52
CA ALA A 203 3.62 -24.63 -1.55
C ALA A 203 4.34 -23.29 -1.80
N ASN A 204 5.48 -23.32 -2.49
CA ASN A 204 6.27 -22.16 -2.93
C ASN A 204 5.91 -21.70 -4.36
N SER A 205 4.90 -22.30 -4.99
CA SER A 205 4.37 -21.83 -6.26
C SER A 205 3.82 -20.43 -6.12
N VAL A 206 3.94 -19.65 -7.18
CA VAL A 206 3.53 -18.25 -7.19
C VAL A 206 2.03 -18.10 -6.88
N GLU A 207 1.24 -19.06 -7.34
CA GLU A 207 -0.19 -19.15 -7.13
C GLU A 207 -0.55 -19.31 -5.66
N LEU A 208 0.10 -20.26 -4.96
CA LEU A 208 -0.14 -20.49 -3.54
C LEU A 208 0.44 -19.38 -2.66
N LEU A 209 1.57 -18.78 -3.06
CA LEU A 209 2.12 -17.59 -2.40
C LEU A 209 1.20 -16.37 -2.57
N ALA A 210 0.56 -16.21 -3.72
CA ALA A 210 -0.41 -15.14 -3.95
C ALA A 210 -1.68 -15.33 -3.09
N ALA A 211 -2.10 -16.58 -2.89
CA ALA A 211 -3.25 -16.95 -2.06
C ALA A 211 -2.96 -16.91 -0.55
N ALA A 212 -1.69 -16.90 -0.14
CA ALA A 212 -1.27 -16.88 1.26
C ALA A 212 -1.37 -15.47 1.85
N PHE A 213 -2.54 -15.12 2.41
CA PHE A 213 -2.73 -13.87 3.16
C PHE A 213 -3.82 -13.92 4.22
#